data_AF-A0A9P0PST4-F1
#
_entry.id   AF-A0A9P0PST4-F1
#
_cell.length_a   1.000
_cell.length_b   1.000
_cell.length_c   1.000
_cell.angle_alpha   90.00
_cell.angle_beta   90.00
_cell.angle_gamma   90.00
#
_symmetry.space_group_name_H-M   'P 1'
#
loop_
_entity.id
_entity.type
_entity.pdbx_description
1 polymer ?
#
loop_
_entity_poly.entity_id
_entity_poly.type
_entity_poly.pdbx_seq_one_letter_code
_entity_poly.pdbx_strand_id
1 'polypeptide(L)'
;MTTWALVYSGVCTLLGYSAFVTFIILGNYPAAVLGFVSGSTDALSFFLHHLNRRGQLYAWYSHIQLRHICRLGIIIASVGLLSIGYYATMQISLRRPAMPIPQSLTIPLVFSFITLRSGLILMYQTIRYQENEEPHLLPEESRRVSSSSNSSSDINSGA
;
A
#
# COMPACT_ATOMS: atom_id res chain seq x y z
N MET A 1 -11.22 -3.88 -15.19
CA MET A 1 -11.76 -2.97 -14.16
C MET A 1 -10.65 -2.15 -13.47
N THR A 2 -9.68 -1.63 -14.22
CA THR A 2 -8.41 -1.07 -13.70
C THR A 2 -8.26 0.43 -13.96
N THR A 3 -8.96 0.97 -14.96
CA THR A 3 -8.89 2.39 -15.33
C THR A 3 -9.46 3.33 -14.27
N TRP A 4 -10.59 2.96 -13.66
CA TRP A 4 -11.21 3.75 -12.59
C TRP A 4 -10.33 3.86 -11.35
N ALA A 5 -9.63 2.77 -10.99
CA ALA A 5 -8.69 2.76 -9.86
C ALA A 5 -7.47 3.66 -10.12
N LEU A 6 -6.97 3.71 -11.36
CA LEU A 6 -5.89 4.63 -11.76
C LEU A 6 -6.29 6.09 -11.64
N VAL A 7 -7.45 6.46 -12.18
CA VAL A 7 -7.94 7.84 -12.13
C VAL A 7 -8.20 8.25 -10.68
N TYR A 8 -8.83 7.37 -9.91
CA TYR A 8 -9.09 7.61 -8.48
C TYR A 8 -7.78 7.80 -7.69
N SER A 9 -6.80 6.91 -7.87
CA SER A 9 -5.51 7.00 -7.19
C SER A 9 -4.72 8.25 -7.60
N GLY A 10 -4.72 8.62 -8.87
CA GLY A 10 -4.07 9.85 -9.35
C GLY A 10 -4.70 11.12 -8.78
N VAL A 11 -6.03 11.18 -8.70
CA VAL A 11 -6.75 12.30 -8.05
C VAL A 11 -6.43 12.34 -6.56
N CYS A 12 -6.39 11.19 -5.87
CA CYS A 12 -6.00 11.12 -4.46
C CYS A 12 -4.55 11.59 -4.24
N THR A 13 -3.61 11.27 -5.12
CA THR A 13 -2.23 11.78 -5.06
C THR A 13 -2.20 13.30 -5.16
N LEU A 14 -2.88 13.89 -6.14
CA LEU A 14 -2.94 15.35 -6.30
C LEU A 14 -3.58 16.02 -5.08
N LEU A 15 -4.64 15.44 -4.54
CA LEU A 15 -5.28 15.93 -3.33
C LEU A 15 -4.35 15.86 -2.11
N GLY A 16 -3.61 14.76 -1.93
CA GLY A 16 -2.63 14.62 -0.83
C GLY A 16 -1.51 15.66 -0.90
N TYR A 17 -0.94 15.90 -2.09
CA TYR A 17 0.07 16.95 -2.29
C TYR A 17 -0.50 18.36 -2.12
N SER A 18 -1.72 18.61 -2.62
CA SER A 18 -2.37 19.91 -2.43
C SER A 18 -2.68 20.21 -0.96
N ALA A 19 -3.05 19.18 -0.20
CA ALA A 19 -3.27 19.26 1.24
C ALA A 19 -1.96 19.59 1.98
N PHE A 20 -0.85 18.95 1.62
CA PHE A 20 0.46 19.26 2.19
C PHE A 20 0.81 20.75 2.05
N VAL A 21 0.68 21.31 0.84
CA VAL A 21 0.98 22.73 0.57
C VAL A 21 0.02 23.64 1.35
N THR A 22 -1.28 23.33 1.34
CA THR A 22 -2.30 24.13 2.04
C THR A 22 -2.07 24.16 3.54
N PHE A 23 -1.74 23.02 4.16
CA PHE A 23 -1.56 22.92 5.61
C PHE A 23 -0.24 23.50 6.11
N ILE A 24 0.80 23.56 5.27
CA ILE A 24 2.01 24.35 5.57
C ILE A 24 1.67 25.84 5.70
N ILE A 25 0.90 26.39 4.76
CA ILE A 25 0.50 27.81 4.77
C ILE A 25 -0.41 28.11 5.97
N LEU A 26 -1.27 27.16 6.36
CA LEU A 26 -2.16 27.28 7.52
C LEU A 26 -1.45 27.07 8.88
N GLY A 27 -0.17 26.68 8.90
CA GLY A 27 0.58 26.42 10.14
C GLY A 27 0.20 25.12 10.85
N ASN A 28 -0.52 24.21 10.18
CA ASN A 28 -0.94 22.92 10.72
C ASN A 28 -0.04 21.79 10.20
N TYR A 29 1.18 21.73 10.76
CA TYR A 29 2.20 20.74 10.43
C TYR A 29 1.74 19.27 10.54
N PRO A 30 0.98 18.84 11.58
CA PRO A 30 0.59 17.43 11.67
C PRO A 30 -0.33 17.01 10.51
N ALA A 31 -1.27 17.86 10.11
CA ALA A 31 -2.11 17.60 8.94
C ALA A 31 -1.30 17.60 7.63
N ALA A 32 -0.31 18.48 7.52
CA ALA A 32 0.58 18.52 6.36
C ALA A 32 1.35 17.20 6.20
N VAL A 33 2.02 16.72 7.27
CA VAL A 33 2.79 15.46 7.23
C VAL A 33 1.90 14.28 6.85
N LEU A 34 0.69 14.18 7.42
CA LEU A 34 -0.26 13.13 7.06
C LEU A 34 -0.72 13.23 5.60
N GLY A 35 -0.96 14.43 5.09
CA GLY A 35 -1.26 14.67 3.68
C GLY A 35 -0.13 14.22 2.75
N PHE A 36 1.12 14.50 3.11
CA PHE A 36 2.30 14.06 2.35
C PHE A 36 2.44 12.52 2.34
N VAL A 37 2.25 11.87 3.50
CA VAL A 37 2.32 10.41 3.61
C VAL A 37 1.20 9.76 2.80
N SER A 38 -0.04 10.26 2.91
CA SER A 38 -1.17 9.82 2.09
C SER A 38 -0.88 9.97 0.59
N GLY A 39 -0.43 11.15 0.16
CA GLY A 39 -0.13 11.43 -1.25
C GLY A 39 0.98 10.53 -1.80
N SER A 40 2.03 10.28 -1.01
CA SER A 40 3.12 9.38 -1.39
C SER A 40 2.66 7.92 -1.51
N THR A 41 1.77 7.48 -0.63
CA THR A 41 1.21 6.11 -0.63
C THR A 41 0.30 5.89 -1.83
N ASP A 42 -0.54 6.88 -2.16
CA ASP A 42 -1.39 6.84 -3.35
C ASP A 42 -0.56 6.94 -4.63
N ALA A 43 0.53 7.72 -4.65
CA ALA A 43 1.46 7.76 -5.78
C ALA A 43 2.11 6.40 -6.03
N LEU A 44 2.49 5.69 -4.95
CA LEU A 44 3.03 4.35 -5.04
C LEU A 44 1.98 3.38 -5.60
N SER A 45 0.74 3.44 -5.09
CA SER A 45 -0.39 2.65 -5.60
C SER A 45 -0.63 2.89 -7.11
N PHE A 46 -0.60 4.16 -7.53
CA PHE A 46 -0.72 4.54 -8.94
C PHE A 46 0.41 3.95 -9.78
N PHE A 47 1.66 4.00 -9.29
CA PHE A 47 2.82 3.45 -9.96
C PHE A 47 2.71 1.93 -10.15
N LEU A 48 2.33 1.18 -9.11
CA LEU A 48 2.10 -0.27 -9.22
C LEU A 48 1.03 -0.59 -10.25
N HIS A 49 -0.08 0.15 -10.23
CA HIS A 49 -1.18 -0.08 -11.14
C HIS A 49 -0.82 0.29 -12.60
N HIS A 50 0.04 1.29 -12.78
CA HIS A 50 0.60 1.67 -14.09
C HIS A 50 1.50 0.56 -14.65
N LEU A 51 2.40 0.00 -13.84
CA LEU A 51 3.26 -1.12 -14.22
C LEU A 51 2.46 -2.38 -14.54
N ASN A 52 1.43 -2.68 -13.75
CA ASN A 52 0.55 -3.82 -14.00
C ASN A 52 -0.17 -3.70 -15.36
N ARG A 53 -0.62 -2.49 -15.72
CA ARG A 53 -1.28 -2.24 -17.02
C ARG A 53 -0.33 -2.40 -18.22
N ARG A 54 0.97 -2.17 -18.03
CA ARG A 54 2.01 -2.37 -19.04
C ARG A 54 2.42 -3.85 -19.20
N GLY A 55 1.95 -4.75 -18.33
CA GLY A 55 2.40 -6.15 -18.31
C GLY A 55 3.88 -6.33 -17.95
N GLN A 56 4.55 -5.25 -17.52
CA GLN A 56 5.98 -5.23 -17.19
C GLN A 56 6.25 -5.35 -15.68
N LEU A 57 5.21 -5.55 -14.88
CA LEU A 57 5.34 -5.77 -13.44
C LEU A 57 6.35 -6.91 -13.15
N TYR A 58 6.29 -7.98 -13.96
CA TYR A 58 7.17 -9.14 -13.86
C TYR A 58 8.60 -8.89 -14.36
N ALA A 59 8.80 -7.96 -15.29
CA ALA A 59 10.13 -7.62 -15.83
C ALA A 59 10.94 -6.70 -14.88
N TRP A 60 10.22 -5.93 -14.04
CA TRP A 60 10.83 -4.93 -13.16
C TRP A 60 10.81 -5.30 -11.68
N TYR A 61 9.84 -6.10 -11.22
CA TYR A 61 9.65 -6.37 -9.80
C TYR A 61 9.75 -7.87 -9.49
N SER A 62 10.78 -8.23 -8.72
CA SER A 62 10.91 -9.58 -8.14
C SER A 62 10.02 -9.72 -6.90
N HIS A 63 9.63 -10.95 -6.55
CA HIS A 63 8.86 -11.29 -5.33
C HIS A 63 9.38 -10.60 -4.05
N ILE A 64 10.71 -10.40 -3.94
CA ILE A 64 11.33 -9.70 -2.81
C ILE A 64 10.87 -8.24 -2.74
N GLN A 65 10.90 -7.52 -3.87
CA GLN A 65 10.56 -6.10 -3.87
C GLN A 65 9.05 -5.92 -3.61
N LEU A 66 8.19 -6.79 -4.15
CA LEU A 66 6.75 -6.73 -3.92
C LEU A 66 6.41 -6.91 -2.43
N ARG A 67 7.18 -7.76 -1.74
CA ARG A 67 7.10 -7.95 -0.28
C ARG A 67 7.56 -6.70 0.50
N HIS A 68 8.55 -5.96 0.00
CA HIS A 68 8.94 -4.67 0.59
C HIS A 68 7.84 -3.61 0.48
N ILE A 69 7.15 -3.51 -0.66
CA ILE A 69 6.01 -2.59 -0.81
C ILE A 69 4.88 -2.96 0.15
N CYS A 70 4.58 -4.26 0.30
CA CYS A 70 3.57 -4.71 1.26
C CYS A 70 3.93 -4.30 2.70
N ARG A 71 5.19 -4.47 3.12
CA ARG A 71 5.66 -3.99 4.44
C ARG A 71 5.53 -2.47 4.58
N LEU A 72 5.85 -1.71 3.53
CA LEU A 72 5.66 -0.26 3.56
C LEU A 72 4.18 0.12 3.75
N GLY A 73 3.26 -0.56 3.05
CA GLY A 73 1.82 -0.37 3.25
C GLY A 73 1.37 -0.64 4.69
N ILE A 74 1.89 -1.71 5.31
CA ILE A 74 1.61 -2.05 6.71
C ILE A 74 2.14 -0.97 7.67
N ILE A 75 3.36 -0.48 7.46
CA ILE A 75 3.96 0.58 8.28
C ILE A 75 3.15 1.87 8.15
N ILE A 76 2.71 2.23 6.95
CA ILE A 76 1.90 3.43 6.72
C ILE A 76 0.52 3.29 7.36
N ALA A 77 -0.11 2.12 7.24
CA ALA A 77 -1.37 1.83 7.90
C ALA A 77 -1.26 1.92 9.42
N SER A 78 -0.19 1.39 10.02
CA SER A 78 0.01 1.47 11.47
C SER A 78 0.25 2.91 11.95
N VAL A 79 1.01 3.71 11.20
CA VAL A 79 1.20 5.15 11.48
C VAL A 79 -0.12 5.92 11.39
N GLY A 80 -0.94 5.63 10.38
CA GLY A 80 -2.29 6.18 10.24
C GLY A 80 -3.19 5.80 11.42
N LEU A 81 -3.20 4.52 11.80
CA LEU A 81 -3.99 4.01 12.93
C LEU A 81 -3.57 4.65 14.27
N LEU A 82 -2.27 4.75 14.51
CA LEU A 82 -1.72 5.37 15.72
C LEU A 82 -2.08 6.86 15.78
N SER A 83 -2.02 7.56 14.64
CA SER A 83 -2.43 8.96 14.54
C SER A 83 -3.92 9.13 14.81
N ILE A 84 -4.79 8.26 14.27
CA ILE A 84 -6.23 8.28 14.60
C ILE A 84 -6.43 8.14 16.10
N GLY A 85 -5.80 7.13 16.73
CA GLY A 85 -5.93 6.89 18.17
C GLY A 85 -5.48 8.10 19.00
N TYR A 86 -4.35 8.70 18.63
CA TYR A 86 -3.82 9.89 19.28
C TYR A 86 -4.76 11.10 19.16
N TYR A 87 -5.17 11.45 17.94
CA TYR A 87 -6.03 12.61 17.70
C TYR A 87 -7.45 12.40 18.22
N ALA A 88 -7.98 11.18 18.17
CA ALA A 88 -9.29 10.84 18.73
C ALA A 88 -9.29 10.97 20.25
N THR A 89 -8.26 10.42 20.92
CA THR A 89 -8.12 10.52 22.38
C THR A 89 -7.97 11.98 22.81
N MET A 90 -7.13 12.76 22.12
CA MET A 90 -6.97 14.20 22.36
C MET A 90 -8.29 14.96 22.20
N GLN A 91 -9.09 14.65 21.17
CA GLN A 91 -10.39 15.29 20.99
C GLN A 91 -11.37 14.99 22.14
N ILE A 92 -11.45 13.72 22.55
CA ILE A 92 -12.36 13.26 23.61
C ILE A 92 -11.94 13.83 24.98
N SER A 93 -10.64 13.81 25.28
CA SER A 93 -10.10 14.28 26.56
C SER A 93 -10.13 15.79 26.73
N LEU A 94 -9.87 16.58 25.68
CA LEU A 94 -9.76 18.04 25.80
C LEU A 94 -11.08 18.80 25.56
N ARG A 95 -12.15 18.17 25.03
CA ARG A 95 -13.43 18.82 24.67
C ARG A 95 -13.25 20.20 24.01
N ARG A 96 -12.19 20.38 23.21
CA ARG A 96 -11.86 21.70 22.66
C ARG A 96 -12.78 22.05 21.50
N PRO A 97 -13.28 23.30 21.44
CA PRO A 97 -14.11 23.76 20.33
C PRO A 97 -13.34 23.67 19.00
N ALA A 98 -14.06 23.35 17.92
CA ALA A 98 -13.52 23.10 16.58
C ALA A 98 -12.92 24.35 15.87
N MET A 99 -12.94 25.51 16.52
CA MET A 99 -12.36 26.76 16.04
C MET A 99 -11.32 27.25 17.06
N PRO A 100 -10.13 27.75 16.64
CA PRO A 100 -9.70 28.06 15.27
C PRO A 100 -8.91 26.94 14.56
N ILE A 101 -8.91 26.98 13.22
CA ILE A 101 -8.30 26.04 12.26
C ILE A 101 -6.85 25.62 12.59
N PRO A 102 -5.93 26.51 13.02
CA PRO A 102 -4.57 26.09 13.42
C PRO A 102 -4.51 25.17 14.65
N GLN A 103 -5.57 25.11 15.46
CA GLN A 103 -5.67 24.22 16.63
C GLN A 103 -6.71 23.11 16.46
N SER A 104 -7.34 23.01 15.28
CA SER A 104 -8.34 21.99 15.01
C SER A 104 -7.70 20.62 14.88
N LEU A 105 -8.04 19.73 15.83
CA LEU A 105 -7.65 18.32 15.85
C LEU A 105 -8.46 17.48 14.84
N THR A 106 -9.56 18.01 14.30
CA THR A 106 -10.44 17.29 13.37
C THR A 106 -9.80 17.07 12.01
N ILE A 107 -9.03 18.04 11.53
CA ILE A 107 -8.35 17.98 10.23
C ILE A 107 -7.30 16.86 10.18
N PRO A 108 -6.31 16.80 11.10
CA PRO A 108 -5.35 15.69 11.12
C PRO A 108 -6.02 14.35 11.40
N LEU A 109 -7.15 14.31 12.13
CA LEU A 109 -7.94 13.08 12.31
C LEU A 109 -8.44 12.53 10.97
N VAL A 110 -9.07 13.38 10.14
CA VAL A 110 -9.57 12.98 8.81
C VAL A 110 -8.41 12.52 7.91
N PHE A 111 -7.29 13.23 7.92
CA PHE A 111 -6.11 12.83 7.15
C PHE A 111 -5.48 11.53 7.64
N SER A 112 -5.56 11.23 8.94
CA SER A 112 -5.12 9.95 9.50
C SER A 112 -6.00 8.80 9.01
N PHE A 113 -7.33 9.00 8.94
CA PHE A 113 -8.25 8.04 8.34
C PHE A 113 -7.98 7.80 6.85
N ILE A 114 -7.71 8.87 6.09
CA ILE A 114 -7.35 8.77 4.68
C ILE A 114 -6.04 7.98 4.54
N THR A 115 -5.03 8.29 5.36
CA THR A 115 -3.73 7.60 5.34
C THR A 115 -3.87 6.12 5.68
N LEU A 116 -4.66 5.79 6.71
CA LEU A 116 -4.96 4.40 7.08
C LEU A 116 -5.63 3.66 5.92
N ARG A 117 -6.66 4.27 5.31
CA ARG A 117 -7.38 3.69 4.17
C ARG A 117 -6.46 3.48 2.97
N SER A 118 -5.65 4.48 2.60
CA SER A 118 -4.69 4.36 1.48
C SER A 118 -3.63 3.28 1.76
N GLY A 119 -3.13 3.16 2.99
CA GLY A 119 -2.20 2.10 3.39
C GLY A 119 -2.81 0.69 3.28
N LEU A 120 -4.05 0.51 3.74
CA LEU A 120 -4.79 -0.76 3.63
C LEU A 120 -5.04 -1.14 2.16
N ILE A 121 -5.40 -0.17 1.32
CA ILE A 121 -5.62 -0.39 -0.12
C ILE A 121 -4.32 -0.83 -0.80
N LEU A 122 -3.18 -0.23 -0.45
CA LEU A 122 -1.88 -0.62 -0.99
C LEU A 122 -1.50 -2.05 -0.57
N MET A 123 -1.74 -2.41 0.69
CA MET A 123 -1.51 -3.76 1.21
C MET A 123 -2.41 -4.79 0.51
N TYR A 124 -3.70 -4.51 0.38
CA TYR A 124 -4.64 -5.41 -0.28
C TYR A 124 -4.28 -5.64 -1.75
N GLN A 125 -3.88 -4.59 -2.46
CA GLN A 125 -3.43 -4.71 -3.84
C GLN A 125 -2.16 -5.56 -3.96
N THR A 126 -1.15 -5.36 -3.11
CA THR A 126 0.07 -6.17 -3.14
C THR A 126 -0.19 -7.64 -2.83
N ILE A 127 -1.07 -7.96 -1.88
CA ILE A 127 -1.48 -9.35 -1.61
C ILE A 127 -2.19 -9.97 -2.81
N ARG A 128 -3.14 -9.25 -3.43
CA ARG A 128 -3.81 -9.73 -4.65
C ARG A 128 -2.86 -9.92 -5.82
N TYR A 129 -1.81 -9.11 -5.94
CA TYR A 129 -0.81 -9.30 -6.98
C TYR A 129 0.03 -10.56 -6.72
N GLN A 130 0.38 -10.86 -5.46
CA GLN A 130 1.07 -12.10 -5.08
C GLN A 130 0.22 -13.36 -5.32
N GLU A 131 -1.06 -13.33 -4.97
CA GLU A 131 -1.96 -14.49 -5.12
C GLU A 131 -2.22 -14.85 -6.60
N ASN A 132 -2.22 -13.84 -7.49
CA ASN A 132 -2.32 -14.09 -8.93
C ASN A 132 -1.01 -14.61 -9.57
N GLU A 133 0.14 -14.58 -8.86
CA GLU A 133 1.41 -15.19 -9.31
C GLU A 133 1.49 -16.70 -9.02
N GLU A 134 0.85 -17.20 -7.95
CA GLU A 134 0.90 -18.63 -7.56
C GLU A 134 0.40 -19.66 -8.60
N PRO A 135 -0.59 -19.41 -9.48
CA PRO A 135 -1.03 -20.43 -10.42
C PRO A 135 0.00 -20.78 -11.52
N HIS A 136 1.05 -19.97 -11.72
CA HIS A 136 2.04 -20.19 -12.79
C HIS A 136 3.35 -20.86 -12.34
N LEU A 137 3.62 -20.98 -11.03
CA LEU A 137 4.83 -21.66 -10.52
C LEU A 137 4.61 -23.15 -10.21
N LEU A 138 3.36 -23.59 -10.06
CA LEU A 138 3.02 -24.98 -9.75
C LEU A 138 3.13 -26.01 -10.90
N PRO A 139 3.20 -25.66 -12.21
CA PRO A 139 3.38 -26.69 -13.25
C PRO A 139 4.82 -27.19 -13.42
N GLU A 140 5.83 -26.36 -13.16
CA GLU A 140 7.24 -26.68 -13.48
C GLU A 140 7.97 -27.39 -12.32
N GLU A 141 7.74 -27.01 -11.07
CA GLU A 141 8.39 -27.65 -9.93
C GLU A 141 7.90 -29.10 -9.73
N SER A 142 6.58 -29.33 -9.88
CA SER A 142 6.02 -30.69 -9.89
C SER A 142 6.56 -31.54 -11.04
N ARG A 143 6.75 -30.95 -12.24
CA ARG A 143 7.32 -31.63 -13.40
C ARG A 143 8.79 -32.02 -13.15
N ARG A 144 9.62 -31.15 -12.57
CA ARG A 144 11.02 -31.49 -12.25
C ARG A 144 11.15 -32.57 -11.18
N VAL A 145 10.31 -32.54 -10.16
CA VAL A 145 10.30 -33.58 -9.12
C VAL A 145 9.89 -34.93 -9.72
N SER A 146 8.89 -34.95 -10.60
CA SER A 146 8.47 -36.18 -11.29
C SER A 146 9.51 -36.72 -12.30
N SER A 147 10.26 -35.85 -12.98
CA SER A 147 11.33 -36.29 -13.88
C SER A 147 12.55 -36.82 -13.13
N SER A 148 12.86 -36.24 -11.96
CA SER A 148 13.98 -36.70 -11.12
C SER A 148 13.69 -38.04 -10.44
N SER A 149 12.42 -38.33 -10.11
CA SER A 149 12.03 -39.61 -9.53
C SER A 149 12.08 -40.75 -10.56
N ASN A 150 11.66 -40.50 -11.80
CA ASN A 150 11.70 -41.53 -12.85
C ASN A 150 13.13 -41.86 -13.33
N SER A 151 14.05 -40.90 -13.31
CA SER A 151 15.45 -41.18 -13.67
C SER A 151 16.21 -41.99 -12.62
N SER A 152 15.70 -42.08 -11.39
CA SER A 152 16.36 -42.80 -10.29
C SER A 152 15.88 -44.25 -10.15
N SER A 153 14.71 -44.59 -10.70
CA SER A 153 14.16 -45.95 -10.65
C SER A 153 14.74 -46.90 -11.70
N ASP A 154 15.27 -46.38 -12.82
CA ASP A 154 15.77 -47.22 -13.92
C ASP A 154 17.20 -47.75 -13.69
N ILE A 155 17.92 -47.27 -12.68
CA ILE A 155 19.30 -47.71 -12.39
C ILE A 155 19.31 -48.97 -11.51
N ASN A 156 18.19 -49.35 -10.88
CA ASN A 156 18.18 -50.41 -9.85
C ASN A 156 17.46 -51.71 -10.25
N SER A 157 17.25 -51.98 -11.55
CA SER A 157 16.64 -53.24 -12.05
C SER A 157 17.53 -54.05 -12.98
N GLY A 158 18.85 -53.82 -12.96
CA GLY A 158 19.83 -54.57 -13.75
C GLY A 158 21.01 -55.05 -12.90
N ALA A 159 20.74 -55.90 -11.91
CA ALA A 159 21.75 -56.71 -11.22
C ALA A 159 21.13 -58.05 -10.82
#